data_AF-A0A2Z6QD40-F1
#
_entry.id   AF-A0A2Z6QD40-F1
#
_cell.length_a   1.000
_cell.length_b   1.000
_cell.length_c   1.000
_cell.angle_alpha   90.00
_cell.angle_beta   90.00
_cell.angle_gamma   90.00
#
_symmetry.space_group_name_H-M   'P 1'
#
loop_
_entity.id
_entity.type
_entity.pdbx_description
1 polymer ?
#
loop_
_entity_poly.entity_id
_entity_poly.type
_entity_poly.pdbx_seq_one_letter_code
_entity_poly.pdbx_strand_id
1 'polypeptide(L)'
;MKLTYALHEKFQREGFVDNDIKKEFKPHATLMKLRRKTTIKYNDGKEKEVIRRISPEVYEHFKEFDFGTHCLEGVELSSMFLPKGDDGYYTRLGNIEF
;
A
#
# COMPACT_ATOMS: atom_id res chain seq x y z
N MET A 1 2.67 -14.20 11.59
CA MET A 1 3.33 -13.10 10.85
C MET A 1 4.86 -13.24 10.86
N LYS A 2 5.41 -14.39 10.43
CA LYS A 2 6.86 -14.65 10.46
C LYS A 2 7.58 -14.32 9.14
N LEU A 3 6.88 -14.45 8.02
CA LEU A 3 7.42 -14.23 6.68
C LEU A 3 7.96 -12.81 6.48
N THR A 4 7.20 -11.78 6.90
CA THR A 4 7.61 -10.37 6.75
C THR A 4 8.93 -10.07 7.46
N TYR A 5 9.12 -10.53 8.70
CA TYR A 5 10.35 -10.30 9.45
C TYR A 5 11.53 -11.10 8.87
N ALA A 6 11.31 -12.34 8.44
CA ALA A 6 12.34 -13.14 7.78
C ALA A 6 12.80 -12.51 6.45
N LEU A 7 11.87 -11.95 5.66
CA LEU A 7 12.20 -11.22 4.44
C LEU A 7 12.99 -9.95 4.74
N HIS A 8 12.58 -9.18 5.76
CA HIS A 8 13.28 -7.96 6.16
C HIS A 8 14.72 -8.26 6.62
N GLU A 9 14.90 -9.26 7.48
CA GLU A 9 16.22 -9.70 7.94
C GLU A 9 17.10 -10.15 6.77
N LYS A 10 16.54 -10.92 5.83
CA LYS A 10 17.25 -11.33 4.61
C LYS A 10 17.67 -10.10 3.80
N PHE A 11 16.77 -9.16 3.54
CA PHE A 11 17.11 -7.97 2.76
C PHE A 11 18.08 -7.03 3.47
N GLN A 12 18.04 -6.92 4.81
CA GLN A 12 19.07 -6.22 5.57
C GLN A 12 20.44 -6.88 5.41
N ARG A 13 20.52 -8.21 5.55
CA ARG A 13 21.77 -8.96 5.40
C ARG A 13 22.41 -8.83 4.03
N GLU A 14 21.59 -8.78 2.98
CA GLU A 14 22.05 -8.60 1.59
C GLU A 14 22.30 -7.12 1.23
N GLY A 15 22.10 -6.17 2.17
CA GLY A 15 22.37 -4.74 1.96
C GLY A 15 21.30 -3.99 1.16
N PHE A 16 20.11 -4.55 0.98
CA PHE A 16 19.00 -3.87 0.28
C PHE A 16 18.21 -2.91 1.17
N VAL A 17 18.29 -3.07 2.49
CA VAL A 17 17.55 -2.29 3.48
C VAL A 17 18.50 -1.97 4.65
N ASP A 18 18.50 -0.74 5.14
CA ASP A 18 19.37 -0.28 6.23
C ASP A 18 18.62 0.17 7.48
N ASN A 19 17.29 0.05 7.49
CA ASN A 19 16.44 0.49 8.59
C ASN A 19 15.93 -0.70 9.41
N ASP A 20 15.74 -0.50 10.72
CA ASP A 20 14.97 -1.44 11.54
C ASP A 20 13.47 -1.26 11.36
N ILE A 21 12.72 -2.31 11.70
CA ILE A 21 11.25 -2.25 11.77
C ILE A 21 10.85 -1.47 13.03
N LYS A 22 10.55 -0.18 12.86
CA LYS A 22 10.22 0.75 13.96
C LYS A 22 8.80 0.57 14.53
N LYS A 23 7.90 -0.04 13.77
CA LYS A 23 6.50 -0.28 14.16
C LYS A 23 6.13 -1.69 13.77
N GLU A 24 5.32 -2.34 14.61
CA GLU A 24 4.73 -3.63 14.27
C GLU A 24 4.04 -3.55 12.91
N PHE A 25 4.35 -4.51 12.03
CA PHE A 25 3.73 -4.59 10.73
C PHE A 25 2.26 -5.01 10.88
N LYS A 26 1.35 -4.25 10.29
CA LYS A 26 -0.08 -4.57 10.28
C LYS A 26 -0.48 -4.91 8.84
N PRO A 27 -0.61 -6.21 8.48
CA PRO A 27 -1.01 -6.57 7.13
C PRO A 27 -2.39 -6.00 6.82
N HIS A 28 -2.53 -5.37 5.64
CA HIS A 28 -3.78 -4.78 5.18
C HIS A 28 -3.83 -4.76 3.66
N ALA A 29 -5.02 -4.92 3.08
CA ALA A 29 -5.28 -4.69 1.67
C ALA A 29 -5.75 -3.23 1.49
N THR A 30 -4.94 -2.41 0.80
CA THR A 30 -5.29 -1.00 0.58
C THR A 30 -6.32 -0.90 -0.55
N LEU A 31 -7.54 -0.48 -0.24
CA LEU A 31 -8.56 -0.16 -1.24
C LEU A 31 -8.42 1.27 -1.77
N MET A 32 -8.11 2.22 -0.89
CA MET A 32 -8.03 3.64 -1.21
C MET A 32 -6.97 4.35 -0.37
N LYS A 33 -6.32 5.34 -0.97
CA LYS A 33 -5.31 6.17 -0.32
C LYS A 33 -5.43 7.60 -0.84
N LEU A 34 -5.56 8.56 0.07
CA LEU A 34 -5.43 9.97 -0.28
C LEU A 34 -3.96 10.26 -0.60
N ARG A 35 -3.68 10.65 -1.84
CA ARG A 35 -2.35 11.15 -2.25
C ARG A 35 -2.34 12.67 -2.16
N ARG A 36 -1.45 13.21 -1.33
CA ARG A 36 -1.29 14.66 -1.07
C ARG A 36 -2.58 15.33 -0.55
N LYS A 37 -2.45 16.57 -0.08
CA LYS A 37 -3.59 17.38 0.34
C LYS A 37 -4.41 17.72 -0.90
N THR A 38 -5.69 17.35 -0.92
CA THR A 38 -6.58 17.80 -1.99
C THR A 38 -6.91 19.25 -1.72
N THR A 39 -6.24 20.17 -2.40
CA THR A 39 -6.43 21.62 -2.26
C THR A 39 -7.19 22.19 -3.46
N ILE A 40 -8.12 23.10 -3.19
CA ILE A 40 -8.77 23.93 -4.20
C ILE A 40 -8.26 25.36 -4.03
N LYS A 41 -7.90 26.00 -5.15
CA LYS A 41 -7.64 27.45 -5.23
C LYS A 41 -8.96 28.18 -5.42
N TYR A 42 -9.27 29.10 -4.51
CA TYR A 42 -10.45 29.96 -4.62
C TYR A 42 -10.13 31.22 -5.42
N ASN A 43 -11.17 31.92 -5.87
CA ASN A 43 -11.05 33.16 -6.66
C ASN A 43 -10.33 34.30 -5.89
N ASP A 44 -10.23 34.20 -4.56
CA ASP A 44 -9.47 35.13 -3.72
C ASP A 44 -7.97 34.76 -3.60
N GLY A 45 -7.51 33.78 -4.38
CA GLY A 45 -6.12 33.32 -4.42
C GLY A 45 -5.73 32.37 -3.27
N LYS A 46 -6.63 32.08 -2.33
CA LYS A 46 -6.33 31.18 -1.21
C LYS A 46 -6.45 29.72 -1.63
N GLU A 47 -5.47 28.92 -1.21
CA GLU A 47 -5.56 27.46 -1.25
C GLU A 47 -6.23 26.95 0.01
N LYS A 48 -7.31 26.18 -0.14
CA LYS A 48 -7.93 25.46 0.98
C LYS A 48 -7.86 23.97 0.72
N GLU A 49 -7.40 23.23 1.72
CA GLU A 49 -7.52 21.77 1.73
C GLU A 49 -8.98 21.40 1.94
N VAL A 50 -9.58 20.77 0.94
CA VAL A 50 -11.01 20.44 0.93
C VAL A 50 -11.29 19.01 1.38
N ILE A 51 -10.33 18.10 1.24
CA ILE A 51 -10.45 16.71 1.71
C ILE A 51 -9.21 16.38 2.54
N ARG A 52 -9.42 16.31 3.87
CA ARG A 52 -8.37 15.96 4.86
C ARG A 52 -8.38 14.48 5.25
N ARG A 53 -9.53 13.83 5.11
CA ARG A 53 -9.74 12.42 5.46
C ARG A 53 -10.83 11.83 4.57
N ILE A 54 -10.80 10.51 4.40
CA ILE A 54 -11.87 9.77 3.74
C ILE A 54 -13.04 9.72 4.72
N SER A 55 -14.24 10.12 4.28
CA SER A 55 -15.44 10.06 5.13
C SER A 55 -15.76 8.60 5.45
N PRO A 56 -16.04 8.24 6.72
CA PRO A 56 -16.48 6.89 7.09
C PRO A 56 -17.70 6.41 6.30
N GLU A 57 -18.59 7.32 5.93
CA GLU A 57 -19.79 7.05 5.13
C GLU A 57 -19.47 6.34 3.81
N VAL A 58 -18.29 6.59 3.23
CA VAL A 58 -17.85 5.97 1.96
C VAL A 58 -17.68 4.45 2.09
N TYR A 59 -17.32 3.97 3.28
CA TYR A 59 -17.02 2.56 3.52
C TYR A 59 -17.84 1.94 4.66
N GLU A 60 -18.81 2.67 5.22
CA GLU A 60 -19.61 2.25 6.37
C GLU A 60 -20.28 0.90 6.13
N HIS A 61 -20.93 0.75 4.98
CA HIS A 61 -21.63 -0.47 4.58
C HIS A 61 -20.72 -1.69 4.38
N PHE A 62 -19.40 -1.48 4.29
CA PHE A 62 -18.42 -2.53 4.04
C PHE A 62 -17.58 -2.88 5.28
N LYS A 63 -17.80 -2.22 6.42
CA LYS A 63 -16.96 -2.42 7.63
C LYS A 63 -16.97 -3.85 8.15
N GLU A 64 -18.13 -4.53 8.04
CA GLU A 64 -18.33 -5.91 8.49
C GLU A 64 -18.46 -6.88 7.31
N PHE A 65 -18.17 -6.41 6.09
CA PHE A 65 -18.28 -7.24 4.90
C PHE A 65 -17.14 -8.26 4.86
N ASP A 66 -17.50 -9.54 4.69
CA ASP A 66 -16.53 -10.60 4.43
C ASP A 66 -16.13 -10.56 2.96
N PHE A 67 -14.90 -10.09 2.69
CA PHE A 67 -14.31 -10.05 1.35
C PHE A 67 -13.78 -11.42 0.90
N GLY A 68 -13.86 -12.44 1.74
CA GLY A 68 -13.38 -13.79 1.48
C GLY A 68 -11.95 -14.04 1.97
N THR A 69 -11.50 -15.27 1.74
CA THR A 69 -10.15 -15.73 2.12
C THR A 69 -9.26 -15.80 0.89
N HIS A 70 -8.04 -15.29 1.01
CA HIS A 70 -7.00 -15.43 -0.02
C HIS A 70 -5.90 -16.36 0.50
N CYS A 71 -5.60 -17.42 -0.26
CA CYS A 71 -4.47 -18.29 0.00
C CYS A 71 -3.21 -17.68 -0.62
N LEU A 72 -2.12 -17.65 0.15
CA LEU A 72 -0.85 -17.11 -0.32
C LEU A 72 -0.20 -18.10 -1.29
N GLU A 73 -0.17 -17.77 -2.57
CA GLU A 73 0.43 -18.59 -3.64
C GLU A 73 1.90 -18.24 -3.92
N GLY A 74 2.32 -17.03 -3.55
CA GLY A 74 3.68 -16.58 -3.82
C GLY A 74 3.97 -15.18 -3.31
N VAL A 75 5.20 -14.72 -3.57
CA VAL A 75 5.68 -13.36 -3.27
C VAL A 75 6.36 -12.79 -4.49
N GLU A 76 6.09 -11.52 -4.77
CA GLU A 76 6.64 -10.80 -5.91
C GLU A 76 7.53 -9.64 -5.46
N LEU A 77 8.65 -9.46 -6.15
CA LEU A 77 9.41 -8.22 -6.11
C LEU A 77 8.83 -7.27 -7.16
N SER A 78 8.23 -6.16 -6.72
CA SER A 78 7.51 -5.23 -7.59
C SER A 78 8.08 -3.82 -7.52
N SER A 79 8.04 -3.09 -8.64
CA SER A 79 8.43 -1.69 -8.70
C SER A 79 7.26 -0.75 -8.39
N MET A 80 7.49 0.24 -7.53
CA MET A 80 6.52 1.31 -7.25
C MET A 80 6.55 2.46 -8.27
N PHE A 81 7.62 2.57 -9.06
CA PHE A 81 7.89 3.75 -9.89
C PHE A 81 7.85 3.48 -11.39
N LEU A 82 8.09 2.23 -11.81
CA LEU A 82 7.91 1.86 -13.21
C LEU A 82 6.43 1.94 -13.59
N PRO A 83 6.12 2.20 -14.88
CA PRO A 83 4.75 2.14 -15.38
C PRO A 83 4.08 0.81 -15.02
N LYS A 84 2.76 0.82 -14.88
CA LYS A 84 2.00 -0.41 -14.70
C LYS A 84 1.99 -1.23 -15.99
N GLY A 85 1.76 -2.53 -15.87
CA GLY A 85 1.51 -3.38 -17.02
C GLY A 85 0.18 -3.04 -17.69
N ASP A 86 -0.08 -3.68 -18.84
CA ASP A 86 -1.34 -3.51 -19.59
C ASP A 86 -2.57 -4.00 -18.80
N ASP A 87 -2.36 -4.84 -17.79
CA ASP A 87 -3.35 -5.30 -16.82
C ASP A 87 -3.62 -4.30 -15.67
N GLY A 88 -2.86 -3.20 -15.61
CA GLY A 88 -2.92 -2.21 -14.54
C GLY A 88 -2.21 -2.63 -13.24
N TYR A 89 -1.52 -3.78 -13.21
CA TYR A 89 -0.78 -4.27 -12.06
C TYR A 89 0.62 -3.63 -11.97
N TYR A 90 1.27 -3.76 -10.81
CA TYR A 90 2.63 -3.25 -10.63
C TYR A 90 3.62 -4.00 -11.53
N THR A 91 4.64 -3.30 -12.03
CA THR A 91 5.72 -3.97 -12.77
C THR A 91 6.42 -4.99 -11.87
N ARG A 92 6.35 -6.27 -12.26
CA ARG A 92 7.02 -7.39 -11.61
C ARG A 92 8.49 -7.46 -12.04
N LEU A 93 9.40 -7.49 -11.07
CA LEU A 93 10.84 -7.65 -11.26
C LEU A 93 11.31 -9.09 -10.97
N GLY A 94 10.53 -9.85 -10.19
CA GLY A 94 10.77 -11.27 -9.90
C GLY A 94 9.64 -11.85 -9.05
N ASN A 95 9.56 -13.18 -8.95
CA ASN A 95 8.57 -13.88 -8.14
C ASN A 95 9.13 -15.18 -7.55
N ILE A 96 8.51 -15.62 -6.46
CA ILE A 96 8.67 -16.95 -5.85
C ILE A 96 7.27 -17.49 -5.60
N GLU A 97 7.03 -18.74 -5.92
CA GLU A 97 5.77 -19.47 -5.67
C GLU A 97 5.95 -20.43 -4.49
N PHE A 98 4.86 -20.81 -3.82
CA PHE A 98 4.83 -21.70 -2.66
C PHE A 98 4.19 -23.06 -2.95
#